data_AF-A0A094BWD5-F1
#
_entry.id   AF-A0A094BWD5-F1
#
_cell.length_a   1.000
_cell.length_b   1.000
_cell.length_c   1.000
_cell.angle_alpha   90.00
_cell.angle_beta   90.00
_cell.angle_gamma   90.00
#
_symmetry.space_group_name_H-M   'P 1'
#
loop_
_entity.id
_entity.type
_entity.pdbx_description
1 polymer ?
#
loop_
_entity_poly.entity_id
_entity_poly.type
_entity_poly.pdbx_seq_one_letter_code
_entity_poly.pdbx_strand_id
1 'polypeptide(L)'
;MSYSISTGVFFSFVLASLFSNASAGDIIFADLPLVPNYAKAHGILMGLAFVVVLPGGAILVRLLSSKGKTAVWLHIGLQLVGWVLMISGLAMGAKVGKILDRLENNAHTILGTVVVALLLFQPLFGFFHHRRFMATQKRGKLTLFHVWYGRILILLGILNGGFGLKLAANSSGGNIAYGVVAGVVGATYVAVLVHFEVTGGSKTSSTTQNVAMEEASKSLAILRRDKDIPYYNDATFGVRKVLAAEMQCKMGSEGSPNRILLVIDVQRCIMYPPNPIPGSAEVLHNLETALARERAASPPTKVIWIRHGEEDDPEFTPNTPSWEIVQTESFRIQDNEAIVDKTTPDGFYKTSLASHIETDTFDPQTLQLVVMGVQSDFCVQATIRSAIARYPSARVSLVHGAHGTYDNEKRGKSAEEVSEQIERELKDEGVVIEYVN
;
A
#
# COMPACT_ATOMS: atom_id res chain seq x y z
N MET A 1 -14.51 35.74 17.34
CA MET A 1 -15.55 34.84 17.89
C MET A 1 -15.49 33.53 17.13
N SER A 2 -14.82 32.54 17.69
CA SER A 2 -14.66 31.23 17.07
C SER A 2 -15.67 30.27 17.70
N TYR A 3 -16.70 29.88 16.95
CA TYR A 3 -17.62 28.83 17.36
C TYR A 3 -16.96 27.47 17.11
N SER A 4 -16.35 26.91 18.14
CA SER A 4 -15.96 25.50 18.15
C SER A 4 -17.17 24.67 18.57
N ILE A 5 -17.88 24.10 17.61
CA ILE A 5 -18.84 23.04 17.90
C ILE A 5 -18.01 21.76 18.06
N SER A 6 -17.84 21.33 19.30
CA SER A 6 -17.26 20.03 19.64
C SER A 6 -18.07 18.93 18.96
N THR A 7 -17.40 18.17 18.08
CA THR A 7 -17.96 17.04 17.33
C THR A 7 -18.54 15.94 18.25
N GLY A 8 -18.16 15.92 19.53
CA GLY A 8 -18.73 15.02 20.55
C GLY A 8 -20.15 15.39 20.98
N VAL A 9 -20.52 16.68 20.94
CA VAL A 9 -21.86 17.14 21.37
C VAL A 9 -22.93 16.80 20.33
N PHE A 10 -22.55 16.80 19.03
CA PHE A 10 -23.45 16.40 17.96
C PHE A 10 -23.74 14.89 17.97
N PHE A 11 -22.76 14.06 18.37
CA PHE A 11 -22.88 12.60 18.42
C PHE A 11 -23.75 12.11 19.59
N SER A 12 -23.61 12.72 20.77
CA SER A 12 -24.47 12.38 21.92
C SER A 12 -25.93 12.79 21.70
N PHE A 13 -26.19 13.89 20.99
CA PHE A 13 -27.57 14.31 20.67
C PHE A 13 -28.25 13.37 19.66
N VAL A 14 -27.53 12.83 18.68
CA VAL A 14 -28.09 11.91 17.68
C VAL A 14 -28.36 10.52 18.26
N LEU A 15 -27.45 10.00 19.10
CA LEU A 15 -27.68 8.71 19.77
C LEU A 15 -28.80 8.83 20.82
N ALA A 16 -28.84 9.92 21.60
CA ALA A 16 -29.93 10.17 22.53
C ALA A 16 -31.27 10.33 21.80
N SER A 17 -31.35 11.08 20.70
CA SER A 17 -32.61 11.24 19.94
C SER A 17 -33.10 9.97 19.21
N LEU A 18 -32.20 9.05 18.85
CA LEU A 18 -32.55 7.73 18.32
C LEU A 18 -33.20 6.82 19.37
N PHE A 19 -32.85 6.96 20.65
CA PHE A 19 -33.41 6.16 21.75
C PHE A 19 -34.51 6.89 22.54
N SER A 20 -34.53 8.21 22.57
CA SER A 20 -35.56 9.01 23.26
C SER A 20 -36.93 8.94 22.57
N ASN A 21 -36.97 8.70 21.25
CA ASN A 21 -38.23 8.48 20.53
C ASN A 21 -38.75 7.03 20.61
N ALA A 22 -38.03 6.13 21.30
CA ALA A 22 -38.52 4.78 21.56
C ALA A 22 -39.52 4.72 22.73
N SER A 23 -39.55 5.72 23.62
CA SER A 23 -40.47 5.79 24.76
C SER A 23 -41.44 6.98 24.68
N ALA A 24 -42.49 6.84 23.87
CA ALA A 24 -43.83 7.41 24.08
C ALA A 24 -44.60 7.32 22.76
N GLY A 25 -45.58 6.44 22.70
CA GLY A 25 -46.47 6.32 21.55
C GLY A 25 -47.09 4.96 21.60
N ASP A 26 -48.31 4.92 22.14
CA ASP A 26 -49.20 3.78 22.15
C ASP A 26 -49.27 3.14 20.75
N ILE A 27 -49.63 1.85 20.67
CA ILE A 27 -49.86 1.18 19.39
C ILE A 27 -51.05 1.86 18.72
N ILE A 28 -50.78 2.78 17.78
CA ILE A 28 -51.82 3.55 17.11
C ILE A 28 -52.38 2.69 15.98
N PHE A 29 -53.56 2.08 16.20
CA PHE A 29 -54.30 1.35 15.16
C PHE A 29 -54.53 2.19 13.87
N ALA A 30 -54.45 3.53 13.97
CA ALA A 30 -54.55 4.45 12.83
C ALA A 30 -53.36 4.37 11.84
N ASP A 31 -52.21 3.84 12.25
CA ASP A 31 -51.01 3.76 11.40
C ASP A 31 -50.91 2.46 10.60
N LEU A 32 -51.77 1.46 10.85
CA LEU A 32 -51.79 0.19 10.11
C LEU A 32 -51.85 0.36 8.57
N PRO A 33 -52.69 1.26 8.01
CA PRO A 33 -52.75 1.48 6.57
C PRO A 33 -51.43 2.00 5.96
N LEU A 34 -50.53 2.57 6.77
CA LEU A 34 -49.25 3.12 6.32
C LEU A 34 -48.13 2.07 6.28
N VAL A 35 -48.33 0.91 6.91
CA VAL A 35 -47.34 -0.18 6.99
C VAL A 35 -46.79 -0.58 5.62
N PRO A 36 -47.60 -0.78 4.55
CA PRO A 36 -47.07 -1.12 3.23
C PRO A 36 -46.12 -0.07 2.66
N ASN A 37 -46.42 1.21 2.89
CA ASN A 37 -45.59 2.32 2.42
C ASN A 37 -44.26 2.37 3.17
N TYR A 38 -44.29 2.23 4.50
CA TYR A 38 -43.07 2.21 5.32
C TYR A 38 -42.22 0.96 5.03
N ALA A 39 -42.83 -0.21 4.84
CA ALA A 39 -42.12 -1.44 4.50
C ALA A 39 -41.45 -1.33 3.13
N LYS A 40 -42.15 -0.75 2.14
CA LYS A 40 -41.59 -0.49 0.81
C LYS A 40 -40.44 0.51 0.86
N ALA A 41 -40.60 1.61 1.60
CA ALA A 41 -39.54 2.61 1.79
C ALA A 41 -38.32 2.02 2.51
N HIS A 42 -38.53 1.25 3.58
CA HIS A 42 -37.48 0.50 4.28
C HIS A 42 -36.70 -0.40 3.32
N GLY A 43 -37.40 -1.25 2.56
CA GLY A 43 -36.77 -2.18 1.62
C GLY A 43 -35.97 -1.47 0.52
N ILE A 44 -36.48 -0.37 -0.04
CA ILE A 44 -35.78 0.42 -1.06
C ILE A 44 -34.52 1.07 -0.47
N LEU A 45 -34.63 1.76 0.67
CA LEU A 45 -33.51 2.45 1.31
C LEU A 45 -32.41 1.48 1.72
N MET A 46 -32.78 0.38 2.38
CA MET A 46 -31.83 -0.65 2.82
C MET A 46 -31.21 -1.40 1.64
N GLY A 47 -32.00 -1.69 0.60
CA GLY A 47 -31.51 -2.29 -0.64
C GLY A 47 -30.47 -1.39 -1.33
N LEU A 48 -30.76 -0.10 -1.51
CA LEU A 48 -29.82 0.85 -2.08
C LEU A 48 -28.55 0.97 -1.24
N ALA A 49 -28.67 1.07 0.09
CA ALA A 49 -27.52 1.19 0.98
C ALA A 49 -26.60 -0.03 0.89
N PHE A 50 -27.12 -1.23 1.16
CA PHE A 50 -26.32 -2.45 1.32
C PHE A 50 -25.94 -3.13 0.02
N VAL A 51 -26.75 -3.02 -1.03
CA VAL A 51 -26.49 -3.69 -2.31
C VAL A 51 -25.71 -2.80 -3.26
N VAL A 52 -25.90 -1.49 -3.23
CA VAL A 52 -25.36 -0.58 -4.26
C VAL A 52 -24.33 0.39 -3.68
N VAL A 53 -24.74 1.24 -2.74
CA VAL A 53 -23.95 2.41 -2.32
C VAL A 53 -22.72 2.02 -1.50
N LEU A 54 -22.90 1.24 -0.42
CA LEU A 54 -21.79 0.83 0.45
C LEU A 54 -20.77 -0.06 -0.30
N PRO A 55 -21.18 -1.11 -1.03
CA PRO A 55 -20.25 -1.89 -1.86
C PRO A 55 -19.62 -1.04 -2.97
N GLY A 56 -20.39 -0.15 -3.60
CA GLY A 56 -19.93 0.77 -4.64
C GLY A 56 -18.79 1.67 -4.15
N GLY A 57 -18.91 2.26 -2.97
CA GLY A 57 -17.83 3.05 -2.36
C GLY A 57 -16.57 2.24 -2.09
N ALA A 58 -16.71 0.96 -1.73
CA ALA A 58 -15.58 0.06 -1.54
C ALA A 58 -14.95 -0.40 -2.88
N ILE A 59 -15.73 -0.53 -3.96
CA ILE A 59 -15.20 -0.81 -5.30
C ILE A 59 -14.48 0.42 -5.86
N LEU A 60 -15.10 1.60 -5.74
CA LEU A 60 -14.61 2.86 -6.29
C LEU A 60 -13.21 3.22 -5.80
N VAL A 61 -12.93 3.04 -4.50
CA VAL A 61 -11.61 3.33 -3.93
C VAL A 61 -10.51 2.45 -4.51
N ARG A 62 -10.84 1.24 -4.96
CA ARG A 62 -9.90 0.31 -5.61
C ARG A 62 -9.66 0.73 -7.05
N LEU A 63 -10.74 0.98 -7.80
CA LEU A 63 -10.66 1.43 -9.19
C LEU A 63 -9.92 2.76 -9.35
N LEU A 64 -10.10 3.68 -8.40
CA LEU A 64 -9.45 4.98 -8.39
C LEU A 64 -8.17 5.02 -7.55
N SER A 65 -7.55 3.86 -7.23
CA SER A 65 -6.33 3.79 -6.42
C SER A 65 -5.19 4.68 -6.94
N SER A 66 -5.08 4.90 -8.26
CA SER A 66 -4.12 5.83 -8.87
C SER A 66 -4.33 7.30 -8.53
N LYS A 67 -5.52 7.69 -8.04
CA LYS A 67 -5.86 9.08 -7.68
C LYS A 67 -5.62 9.39 -6.19
N GLY A 68 -5.00 8.48 -5.43
CA GLY A 68 -4.56 8.70 -4.06
C GLY A 68 -5.62 9.31 -3.14
N LYS A 69 -5.39 10.55 -2.67
CA LYS A 69 -6.27 11.25 -1.71
C LYS A 69 -7.68 11.46 -2.23
N THR A 70 -7.86 11.74 -3.51
CA THR A 70 -9.18 11.98 -4.10
C THR A 70 -10.06 10.73 -4.02
N ALA A 71 -9.48 9.54 -4.23
CA ALA A 71 -10.21 8.28 -4.12
C ALA A 71 -10.70 8.01 -2.69
N VAL A 72 -9.89 8.36 -1.68
CA VAL A 72 -10.28 8.25 -0.26
C VAL A 72 -11.41 9.21 0.08
N TRP A 73 -11.37 10.46 -0.38
CA TRP A 73 -12.47 11.41 -0.17
C TRP A 73 -13.77 10.99 -0.84
N LEU A 74 -13.70 10.50 -2.08
CA LEU A 74 -14.87 9.95 -2.78
C LEU A 74 -15.45 8.72 -2.07
N HIS A 75 -14.58 7.85 -1.56
CA HIS A 75 -14.99 6.73 -0.73
C HIS A 75 -15.74 7.20 0.52
N ILE A 76 -15.16 8.12 1.30
CA ILE A 76 -15.79 8.66 2.50
C ILE A 76 -17.16 9.27 2.17
N GLY A 77 -17.23 10.11 1.12
CA GLY A 77 -18.49 10.73 0.69
C GLY A 77 -19.56 9.70 0.35
N LEU A 78 -19.22 8.67 -0.43
CA LEU A 78 -20.18 7.63 -0.80
C LEU A 78 -20.58 6.73 0.38
N GLN A 79 -19.66 6.47 1.32
CA GLN A 79 -19.99 5.76 2.56
C GLN A 79 -20.95 6.58 3.45
N LEU A 80 -20.76 7.90 3.55
CA LEU A 80 -21.67 8.79 4.28
C LEU A 80 -23.08 8.81 3.68
N VAL A 81 -23.20 8.79 2.34
CA VAL A 81 -24.50 8.65 1.67
C VAL A 81 -25.15 7.31 2.01
N GLY A 82 -24.40 6.21 1.95
CA GLY A 82 -24.90 4.88 2.32
C GLY A 82 -25.35 4.81 3.78
N TRP A 83 -24.65 5.52 4.67
CA TRP A 83 -24.99 5.68 6.07
C TRP A 83 -26.34 6.38 6.29
N VAL A 84 -26.57 7.51 5.61
CA VAL A 84 -27.84 8.24 5.70
C VAL A 84 -29.00 7.36 5.23
N LEU A 85 -28.82 6.64 4.11
CA LEU A 85 -29.82 5.69 3.59
C LEU A 85 -30.10 4.57 4.58
N MET A 86 -29.05 3.99 5.17
CA MET A 86 -29.16 2.92 6.17
C MET A 86 -29.91 3.37 7.42
N ILE A 87 -29.56 4.52 8.00
CA ILE A 87 -30.23 5.03 9.21
C ILE A 87 -31.71 5.35 8.92
N SER A 88 -31.98 5.97 7.77
CA SER A 88 -33.36 6.25 7.33
C SER A 88 -34.14 4.96 7.11
N GLY A 89 -33.52 3.94 6.50
CA GLY A 89 -34.09 2.62 6.31
C GLY A 89 -34.39 1.94 7.65
N LEU A 90 -33.44 1.93 8.59
CA LEU A 90 -33.64 1.37 9.93
C LEU A 90 -34.79 2.06 10.67
N ALA A 91 -34.90 3.39 10.59
CA ALA A 91 -35.99 4.13 11.22
C ALA A 91 -37.37 3.71 10.68
N MET A 92 -37.51 3.54 9.36
CA MET A 92 -38.76 3.03 8.76
C MET A 92 -39.02 1.57 9.15
N GLY A 93 -37.98 0.74 9.21
CA GLY A 93 -38.08 -0.66 9.64
C GLY A 93 -38.50 -0.80 11.10
N ALA A 94 -37.97 0.05 11.98
CA ALA A 94 -38.36 0.11 13.39
C ALA A 94 -39.83 0.54 13.55
N LYS A 95 -40.30 1.51 12.74
CA LYS A 95 -41.71 1.91 12.73
C LYS A 95 -42.62 0.73 12.34
N VAL A 96 -42.28 0.00 11.27
CA VAL A 96 -43.02 -1.20 10.85
C VAL A 96 -42.96 -2.30 11.91
N GLY A 97 -41.79 -2.55 12.47
CA GLY A 97 -41.59 -3.55 13.52
C GLY A 97 -42.39 -3.26 14.77
N LYS A 98 -42.52 -1.99 15.17
CA LYS A 98 -43.33 -1.58 16.32
C LYS A 98 -44.83 -1.79 16.06
N ILE A 99 -45.31 -1.43 14.86
CA ILE A 99 -46.73 -1.60 14.50
C ILE A 99 -47.13 -3.09 14.42
N LEU A 100 -46.22 -3.93 13.90
CA LEU A 100 -46.47 -5.36 13.72
C LEU A 100 -46.04 -6.24 14.90
N ASP A 101 -45.54 -5.63 15.99
CA ASP A 101 -44.95 -6.32 17.15
C ASP A 101 -43.87 -7.35 16.76
N ARG A 102 -42.91 -6.90 15.93
CA ARG A 102 -41.84 -7.73 15.35
C ARG A 102 -40.42 -7.28 15.68
N LEU A 103 -40.25 -6.29 16.55
CA LEU A 103 -38.93 -5.71 16.82
C LEU A 103 -37.93 -6.73 17.39
N GLU A 104 -38.37 -7.59 18.30
CA GLU A 104 -37.47 -8.46 19.08
C GLU A 104 -37.70 -9.96 18.87
N ASN A 105 -38.71 -10.35 18.08
CA ASN A 105 -39.11 -11.75 17.92
C ASN A 105 -38.91 -12.28 16.48
N ASN A 106 -38.20 -11.53 15.62
CA ASN A 106 -37.98 -11.90 14.24
C ASN A 106 -36.49 -11.87 13.86
N ALA A 107 -36.03 -12.92 13.18
CA ALA A 107 -34.63 -13.04 12.80
C ALA A 107 -34.13 -11.89 11.91
N HIS A 108 -34.97 -11.39 11.00
CA HIS A 108 -34.60 -10.28 10.11
C HIS A 108 -34.43 -8.95 10.87
N THR A 109 -35.29 -8.69 11.85
CA THR A 109 -35.23 -7.45 12.66
C THR A 109 -34.08 -7.49 13.65
N ILE A 110 -33.86 -8.62 14.33
CA ILE A 110 -32.73 -8.81 15.25
C ILE A 110 -31.40 -8.70 14.49
N LEU A 111 -31.22 -9.51 13.44
CA LEU A 111 -29.98 -9.51 12.65
C LEU A 111 -29.74 -8.13 12.01
N GLY A 112 -30.78 -7.53 11.42
CA GLY A 112 -30.67 -6.21 10.80
C GLY A 112 -30.24 -5.12 11.78
N THR A 113 -30.83 -5.10 12.98
CA THR A 113 -30.51 -4.11 14.01
C THR A 113 -29.06 -4.30 14.50
N VAL A 114 -28.63 -5.54 14.74
CA VAL A 114 -27.25 -5.83 15.16
C VAL A 114 -26.25 -5.44 14.07
N VAL A 115 -26.51 -5.80 12.80
CA VAL A 115 -25.62 -5.44 11.68
C VAL A 115 -25.49 -3.93 11.54
N VAL A 116 -26.59 -3.18 11.61
CA VAL A 116 -26.54 -1.71 11.53
C VAL A 116 -25.80 -1.13 12.73
N ALA A 117 -26.09 -1.59 13.96
CA ALA A 117 -25.41 -1.12 15.16
C ALA A 117 -23.89 -1.35 15.11
N LEU A 118 -23.45 -2.51 14.60
CA LEU A 118 -22.04 -2.79 14.37
C LEU A 118 -21.45 -1.90 13.27
N LEU A 119 -22.18 -1.72 12.16
CA LEU A 119 -21.73 -0.85 11.06
C LEU A 119 -21.58 0.60 11.52
N LEU A 120 -22.30 1.05 12.55
CA LEU A 120 -22.16 2.40 13.14
C LEU A 120 -20.76 2.67 13.72
N PHE A 121 -20.00 1.65 14.11
CA PHE A 121 -18.62 1.82 14.57
C PHE A 121 -17.61 1.95 13.41
N GLN A 122 -18.01 1.62 12.18
CA GLN A 122 -17.11 1.49 11.05
C GLN A 122 -16.41 2.81 10.64
N PRO A 123 -17.05 4.01 10.70
CA PRO A 123 -16.39 5.29 10.49
C PRO A 123 -15.43 5.70 11.59
N LEU A 124 -15.60 5.23 12.83
CA LEU A 124 -14.60 5.49 13.88
C LEU A 124 -13.28 4.78 13.50
N PHE A 125 -13.36 3.49 13.20
CA PHE A 125 -12.21 2.73 12.69
C PHE A 125 -11.68 3.30 11.36
N GLY A 126 -12.60 3.71 10.48
CA GLY A 126 -12.30 4.35 9.21
C GLY A 126 -11.58 5.68 9.38
N PHE A 127 -11.94 6.50 10.37
CA PHE A 127 -11.29 7.78 10.64
C PHE A 127 -9.83 7.58 11.07
N PHE A 128 -9.59 6.69 12.04
CA PHE A 128 -8.23 6.39 12.50
C PHE A 128 -7.39 5.76 11.38
N HIS A 129 -7.94 4.77 10.67
CA HIS A 129 -7.23 4.12 9.57
C HIS A 129 -7.02 5.05 8.38
N HIS A 130 -8.03 5.79 7.91
CA HIS A 130 -7.89 6.71 6.77
C HIS A 130 -6.93 7.85 7.09
N ARG A 131 -6.93 8.38 8.32
CA ARG A 131 -5.93 9.38 8.73
C ARG A 131 -4.51 8.79 8.68
N ARG A 132 -4.31 7.57 9.17
CA ARG A 132 -3.02 6.86 9.08
C ARG A 132 -2.64 6.56 7.63
N PHE A 133 -3.56 6.02 6.83
CA PHE A 133 -3.35 5.69 5.42
C PHE A 133 -3.10 6.92 4.56
N MET A 134 -3.80 8.03 4.79
CA MET A 134 -3.53 9.31 4.10
C MET A 134 -2.17 9.89 4.48
N ALA A 135 -1.61 9.52 5.63
CA ALA A 135 -0.27 9.94 6.07
C ALA A 135 0.85 9.01 5.59
N THR A 136 0.63 7.68 5.59
CA THR A 136 1.67 6.66 5.38
C THR A 136 1.52 5.85 4.09
N GLN A 137 0.33 5.84 3.46
CA GLN A 137 -0.06 4.98 2.32
C GLN A 137 0.19 3.47 2.53
N LYS A 138 0.51 3.03 3.75
CA LYS A 138 0.73 1.63 4.12
C LYS A 138 -0.52 1.02 4.76
N ARG A 139 -0.77 -0.26 4.48
CA ARG A 139 -1.83 -1.03 5.13
C ARG A 139 -1.34 -1.56 6.49
N GLY A 140 -1.75 -0.95 7.60
CA GLY A 140 -1.54 -1.46 8.96
C GLY A 140 -2.62 -2.43 9.45
N LYS A 141 -2.48 -2.98 10.67
CA LYS A 141 -3.45 -3.91 11.30
C LYS A 141 -4.88 -3.36 11.36
N LEU A 142 -5.04 -2.06 11.65
CA LEU A 142 -6.34 -1.37 11.64
C LEU A 142 -6.99 -1.34 10.24
N THR A 143 -6.18 -1.31 9.17
CA THR A 143 -6.66 -1.43 7.78
C THR A 143 -7.31 -2.78 7.54
N LEU A 144 -6.62 -3.84 7.96
CA LEU A 144 -7.06 -5.21 7.77
C LEU A 144 -8.37 -5.44 8.53
N PHE A 145 -8.41 -4.99 9.79
CA PHE A 145 -9.61 -5.03 10.60
C PHE A 145 -10.76 -4.25 9.95
N HIS A 146 -10.57 -2.96 9.61
CA HIS A 146 -11.60 -2.13 8.99
C HIS A 146 -12.17 -2.73 7.70
N VAL A 147 -11.31 -3.30 6.85
CA VAL A 147 -11.70 -3.90 5.57
C VAL A 147 -12.47 -5.20 5.78
N TRP A 148 -11.98 -6.14 6.59
CA TRP A 148 -12.67 -7.42 6.81
C TRP A 148 -13.94 -7.26 7.64
N TYR A 149 -13.91 -6.41 8.66
CA TYR A 149 -15.08 -6.05 9.45
C TYR A 149 -16.20 -5.51 8.55
N GLY A 150 -15.89 -4.54 7.68
CA GLY A 150 -16.86 -4.01 6.73
C GLY A 150 -17.39 -5.06 5.75
N ARG A 151 -16.54 -5.94 5.22
CA ARG A 151 -16.96 -7.01 4.27
C ARG A 151 -17.96 -7.98 4.89
N ILE A 152 -17.66 -8.45 6.10
CA ILE A 152 -18.53 -9.38 6.82
C ILE A 152 -19.89 -8.74 7.07
N LEU A 153 -19.92 -7.49 7.55
CA LEU A 153 -21.17 -6.78 7.82
C LEU A 153 -21.98 -6.46 6.56
N ILE A 154 -21.35 -6.08 5.45
CA ILE A 154 -22.04 -5.89 4.17
C ILE A 154 -22.67 -7.21 3.70
N LEU A 155 -21.95 -8.32 3.77
CA LEU A 155 -22.47 -9.63 3.38
C LEU A 155 -23.67 -10.04 4.25
N LEU A 156 -23.55 -9.89 5.57
CA LEU A 156 -24.65 -10.15 6.50
C LEU A 156 -25.86 -9.24 6.22
N GLY A 157 -25.63 -7.97 5.86
CA GLY A 157 -26.69 -7.04 5.47
C GLY A 157 -27.41 -7.44 4.18
N ILE A 158 -26.69 -7.91 3.17
CA ILE A 158 -27.28 -8.43 1.92
C ILE A 158 -28.10 -9.70 2.19
N LEU A 159 -27.57 -10.65 2.97
CA LEU A 159 -28.32 -11.84 3.38
C LEU A 159 -29.58 -11.48 4.17
N ASN A 160 -29.46 -10.50 5.09
CA ASN A 160 -30.60 -9.99 5.84
C ASN A 160 -31.64 -9.33 4.94
N GLY A 161 -31.24 -8.61 3.88
CA GLY A 161 -32.15 -8.08 2.88
C GLY A 161 -32.98 -9.17 2.20
N GLY A 162 -32.36 -10.31 1.87
CA GLY A 162 -33.07 -11.49 1.37
C GLY A 162 -34.11 -12.04 2.35
N PHE A 163 -33.78 -12.10 3.65
CA PHE A 163 -34.75 -12.48 4.69
C PHE A 163 -35.90 -11.47 4.80
N GLY A 164 -35.61 -10.18 4.64
CA GLY A 164 -36.63 -9.12 4.62
C GLY A 164 -37.62 -9.27 3.48
N LEU A 165 -37.15 -9.60 2.27
CA LEU A 165 -38.03 -9.87 1.12
C LEU A 165 -38.92 -11.10 1.33
N LYS A 166 -38.36 -12.16 1.92
CA LYS A 166 -39.14 -13.35 2.31
C LYS A 166 -40.20 -13.01 3.35
N LEU A 167 -39.85 -12.20 4.36
CA LEU A 167 -40.76 -11.75 5.41
C LEU A 167 -41.89 -10.85 4.86
N ALA A 168 -41.58 -10.03 3.85
CA ALA A 168 -42.54 -9.13 3.20
C ALA A 168 -43.48 -9.84 2.22
N ALA A 169 -43.33 -11.17 2.04
CA ALA A 169 -44.05 -11.93 1.01
C ALA A 169 -43.99 -11.25 -0.36
N ASN A 170 -42.81 -10.74 -0.71
CA ASN A 170 -42.61 -9.90 -1.88
C ASN A 170 -42.85 -10.67 -3.19
N SER A 171 -43.23 -9.93 -4.24
CA SER A 171 -43.47 -10.49 -5.58
C SER A 171 -42.26 -11.25 -6.11
N SER A 172 -42.50 -12.31 -6.90
CA SER A 172 -41.42 -13.07 -7.55
C SER A 172 -40.51 -12.17 -8.40
N GLY A 173 -41.09 -11.19 -9.12
CA GLY A 173 -40.33 -10.20 -9.89
C GLY A 173 -39.40 -9.36 -9.01
N GLY A 174 -39.87 -8.90 -7.85
CA GLY A 174 -39.05 -8.14 -6.91
C GLY A 174 -37.93 -8.97 -6.26
N ASN A 175 -38.19 -10.25 -5.97
CA ASN A 175 -37.18 -11.18 -5.46
C ASN A 175 -36.08 -11.45 -6.50
N ILE A 176 -36.48 -11.66 -7.76
CA ILE A 176 -35.56 -11.82 -8.89
C ILE A 176 -34.74 -10.54 -9.09
N ALA A 177 -35.37 -9.36 -9.09
CA ALA A 177 -34.69 -8.08 -9.28
C ALA A 177 -33.61 -7.86 -8.20
N TYR A 178 -33.94 -8.10 -6.93
CA TYR A 178 -32.96 -8.00 -5.85
C TYR A 178 -31.81 -8.99 -6.03
N GLY A 179 -32.11 -10.25 -6.33
CA GLY A 179 -31.10 -11.29 -6.53
C GLY A 179 -30.15 -10.98 -7.69
N VAL A 180 -30.68 -10.48 -8.81
CA VAL A 180 -29.88 -10.08 -9.98
C VAL A 180 -28.96 -8.91 -9.62
N VAL A 181 -29.49 -7.84 -9.01
CA VAL A 181 -28.68 -6.66 -8.66
C VAL A 181 -27.60 -7.04 -7.63
N ALA A 182 -27.95 -7.79 -6.59
CA ALA A 182 -27.00 -8.26 -5.59
C ALA A 182 -25.95 -9.20 -6.19
N GLY A 183 -26.35 -10.09 -7.11
CA GLY A 183 -25.45 -10.98 -7.82
C GLY A 183 -24.46 -10.23 -8.71
N VAL A 184 -24.93 -9.26 -9.50
CA VAL A 184 -24.07 -8.45 -10.40
C VAL A 184 -23.11 -7.58 -9.60
N VAL A 185 -23.58 -6.87 -8.57
CA VAL A 185 -22.69 -6.04 -7.73
C VAL A 185 -21.72 -6.91 -6.95
N GLY A 186 -22.16 -8.03 -6.39
CA GLY A 186 -21.31 -8.98 -5.69
C GLY A 186 -20.23 -9.58 -6.60
N ALA A 187 -20.61 -10.02 -7.81
CA ALA A 187 -19.67 -10.52 -8.81
C ALA A 187 -18.67 -9.44 -9.23
N THR A 188 -19.13 -8.20 -9.44
CA THR A 188 -18.25 -7.06 -9.75
C THR A 188 -17.28 -6.78 -8.59
N TYR A 189 -17.77 -6.82 -7.35
CA TYR A 189 -16.96 -6.64 -6.15
C TYR A 189 -15.85 -7.71 -6.07
N VAL A 190 -16.20 -8.98 -6.25
CA VAL A 190 -15.25 -10.10 -6.24
C VAL A 190 -14.29 -10.01 -7.42
N ALA A 191 -14.76 -9.69 -8.63
CA ALA A 191 -13.91 -9.51 -9.80
C ALA A 191 -12.87 -8.40 -9.58
N VAL A 192 -13.28 -7.25 -9.01
CA VAL A 192 -12.36 -6.17 -8.64
C VAL A 192 -11.41 -6.61 -7.54
N LEU A 193 -11.90 -7.32 -6.52
CA LEU A 193 -11.05 -7.86 -5.45
C LEU A 193 -9.95 -8.76 -6.01
N VAL A 194 -10.34 -9.77 -6.81
CA VAL A 194 -9.43 -10.73 -7.44
C VAL A 194 -8.52 -10.03 -8.42
N HIS A 195 -9.03 -9.13 -9.27
CA HIS A 195 -8.21 -8.37 -10.19
C HIS A 195 -7.12 -7.59 -9.43
N PHE A 196 -7.43 -6.90 -8.33
CA PHE A 196 -6.40 -6.14 -7.59
C PHE A 196 -5.46 -7.03 -6.77
N GLU A 197 -5.87 -8.22 -6.36
CA GLU A 197 -4.99 -9.20 -5.71
C GLU A 197 -4.05 -9.87 -6.73
N VAL A 198 -4.57 -10.24 -7.90
CA VAL A 198 -3.84 -10.91 -8.99
C VAL A 198 -2.98 -9.91 -9.78
N THR A 199 -3.53 -8.77 -10.22
CA THR A 199 -2.79 -7.74 -10.97
C THR A 199 -1.90 -6.88 -10.09
N GLY A 200 -2.19 -6.76 -8.79
CA GLY A 200 -1.23 -6.24 -7.82
C GLY A 200 0.05 -7.07 -7.72
N GLY A 201 0.02 -8.32 -8.19
CA GLY A 201 1.20 -9.18 -8.38
C GLY A 201 1.59 -9.46 -9.84
N SER A 202 0.90 -8.91 -10.85
CA SER A 202 1.05 -9.37 -12.26
C SER A 202 1.18 -8.27 -13.32
N LYS A 203 0.86 -7.00 -13.03
CA LYS A 203 0.85 -5.95 -14.08
C LYS A 203 2.20 -5.61 -14.71
N THR A 204 3.32 -6.04 -14.14
CA THR A 204 4.66 -5.89 -14.73
C THR A 204 5.02 -7.02 -15.72
N SER A 205 4.29 -8.14 -15.71
CA SER A 205 4.69 -9.36 -16.43
C SER A 205 4.02 -9.53 -17.80
N SER A 206 2.71 -9.25 -17.93
CA SER A 206 1.97 -9.60 -19.16
C SER A 206 2.16 -8.61 -20.32
N THR A 207 2.30 -7.31 -20.06
CA THR A 207 2.61 -6.33 -21.11
C THR A 207 4.02 -6.53 -21.65
N THR A 208 4.99 -6.82 -20.76
CA THR A 208 6.39 -7.08 -21.10
C THR A 208 6.55 -8.39 -21.87
N GLN A 209 5.80 -9.44 -21.52
CA GLN A 209 5.81 -10.70 -22.28
C GLN A 209 5.20 -10.56 -23.68
N ASN A 210 4.11 -9.83 -23.83
CA ASN A 210 3.47 -9.67 -25.15
C ASN A 210 4.33 -8.81 -26.10
N VAL A 211 5.00 -7.77 -25.58
CA VAL A 211 5.95 -6.95 -26.34
C VAL A 211 7.22 -7.75 -26.67
N ALA A 212 7.78 -8.48 -25.69
CA ALA A 212 8.97 -9.31 -25.91
C ALA A 212 8.72 -10.48 -26.89
N MET A 213 7.52 -11.06 -26.89
CA MET A 213 7.16 -12.16 -27.80
C MET A 213 6.92 -11.64 -29.23
N GLU A 214 6.42 -10.41 -29.39
CA GLU A 214 6.30 -9.76 -30.69
C GLU A 214 7.68 -9.33 -31.25
N GLU A 215 8.57 -8.82 -30.41
CA GLU A 215 9.97 -8.50 -30.78
C GLU A 215 10.80 -9.74 -31.07
N ALA A 216 10.62 -10.82 -30.31
CA ALA A 216 11.30 -12.10 -30.56
C ALA A 216 10.83 -12.74 -31.87
N SER A 217 9.53 -12.68 -32.19
CA SER A 217 8.98 -13.18 -33.45
C SER A 217 9.50 -12.40 -34.67
N LYS A 218 9.61 -11.06 -34.55
CA LYS A 218 10.24 -10.20 -35.58
C LYS A 218 11.73 -10.48 -35.73
N SER A 219 12.45 -10.71 -34.63
CA SER A 219 13.89 -11.01 -34.63
C SER A 219 14.20 -12.40 -35.21
N LEU A 220 13.35 -13.40 -34.95
CA LEU A 220 13.48 -14.75 -35.52
C LEU A 220 13.16 -14.79 -37.02
N ALA A 221 12.23 -13.95 -37.50
CA ALA A 221 11.93 -13.81 -38.93
C ALA A 221 13.11 -13.19 -39.71
N ILE A 222 13.90 -12.32 -39.06
CA ILE A 222 15.11 -11.72 -39.63
C ILE A 222 16.27 -12.74 -39.68
N LEU A 223 16.44 -13.55 -38.63
CA LEU A 223 17.51 -14.56 -38.53
C LEU A 223 17.32 -15.78 -39.45
N ARG A 224 16.11 -16.04 -39.94
CA ARG A 224 15.85 -17.20 -40.83
C ARG A 224 16.20 -16.94 -42.30
N ARG A 225 16.62 -15.72 -42.65
CA ARG A 225 16.84 -15.30 -44.05
C ARG A 225 18.28 -15.39 -44.54
N ASP A 226 19.25 -15.55 -43.65
CA ASP A 226 20.67 -15.67 -44.03
C ASP A 226 21.27 -16.96 -43.46
N LYS A 227 21.47 -17.93 -44.36
CA LYS A 227 22.38 -19.06 -44.16
C LYS A 227 23.40 -18.95 -45.27
N ASP A 228 24.58 -18.43 -44.95
CA ASP A 228 25.89 -18.89 -45.40
C ASP A 228 26.97 -17.84 -45.04
N ILE A 229 28.18 -18.34 -44.73
CA ILE A 229 29.52 -17.71 -44.80
C ILE A 229 30.23 -17.35 -43.46
N PRO A 230 31.56 -17.61 -43.36
CA PRO A 230 32.32 -17.75 -42.11
C PRO A 230 33.28 -16.58 -41.78
N TYR A 231 33.71 -16.57 -40.51
CA TYR A 231 34.85 -15.92 -39.84
C TYR A 231 35.50 -14.61 -40.40
N TYR A 232 35.30 -13.55 -39.61
CA TYR A 232 36.06 -12.30 -39.40
C TYR A 232 36.08 -11.20 -40.48
N ASN A 233 35.21 -10.18 -40.34
CA ASN A 233 35.58 -8.81 -39.92
C ASN A 233 34.36 -7.87 -39.87
N ASP A 234 34.35 -7.05 -38.81
CA ASP A 234 33.80 -5.68 -38.66
C ASP A 234 32.34 -5.32 -39.05
N ALA A 235 31.80 -4.35 -38.30
CA ALA A 235 30.68 -3.46 -38.63
C ALA A 235 29.25 -3.79 -38.14
N THR A 236 29.07 -4.10 -36.85
CA THR A 236 27.87 -3.62 -36.09
C THR A 236 28.06 -3.52 -34.56
N PHE A 237 29.29 -3.64 -34.06
CA PHE A 237 29.60 -3.46 -32.63
C PHE A 237 30.30 -2.12 -32.32
N GLY A 238 30.26 -1.19 -33.28
CA GLY A 238 30.88 0.13 -33.18
C GLY A 238 30.08 1.15 -32.40
N VAL A 239 28.74 1.17 -32.48
CA VAL A 239 28.00 2.36 -32.01
C VAL A 239 27.91 2.48 -30.48
N ARG A 240 27.89 1.37 -29.72
CA ARG A 240 27.87 1.44 -28.23
C ARG A 240 29.27 1.50 -27.60
N LYS A 241 30.28 0.91 -28.24
CA LYS A 241 31.68 1.05 -27.79
C LYS A 241 32.28 2.39 -28.22
N VAL A 242 31.90 2.95 -29.36
CA VAL A 242 32.28 4.32 -29.75
C VAL A 242 31.56 5.33 -28.85
N LEU A 243 30.28 5.16 -28.48
CA LEU A 243 29.67 6.06 -27.48
C LEU A 243 30.33 5.95 -26.10
N ALA A 244 30.67 4.73 -25.65
CA ALA A 244 31.35 4.51 -24.38
C ALA A 244 32.82 4.98 -24.41
N ALA A 245 33.52 4.83 -25.54
CA ALA A 245 34.91 5.28 -25.72
C ALA A 245 35.00 6.77 -26.08
N GLU A 246 33.99 7.36 -26.72
CA GLU A 246 33.86 8.81 -26.92
C GLU A 246 33.43 9.49 -25.61
N MET A 247 32.66 8.84 -24.74
CA MET A 247 32.49 9.28 -23.34
C MET A 247 33.80 9.15 -22.57
N GLN A 248 34.54 8.04 -22.71
CA GLN A 248 35.83 7.86 -22.03
C GLN A 248 36.92 8.83 -22.54
N CYS A 249 36.86 9.25 -23.80
CA CYS A 249 37.81 10.17 -24.44
C CYS A 249 37.41 11.65 -24.28
N LYS A 250 36.13 11.96 -23.99
CA LYS A 250 35.70 13.30 -23.56
C LYS A 250 35.90 13.60 -22.07
N MET A 251 36.27 12.62 -21.25
CA MET A 251 36.64 12.86 -19.84
C MET A 251 38.09 13.33 -19.64
N GLY A 252 38.74 13.82 -20.69
CA GLY A 252 40.02 14.51 -20.61
C GLY A 252 39.90 16.00 -20.28
N SER A 253 39.01 16.41 -19.36
CA SER A 253 39.13 17.64 -18.52
C SER A 253 37.88 18.10 -17.74
N GLU A 254 36.84 17.29 -17.44
CA GLU A 254 35.69 17.79 -16.64
C GLU A 254 35.14 16.73 -15.66
N GLY A 255 35.24 17.02 -14.35
CA GLY A 255 34.50 16.43 -13.22
C GLY A 255 34.68 14.93 -12.92
N SER A 256 35.39 14.56 -11.84
CA SER A 256 35.32 13.20 -11.30
C SER A 256 33.87 12.85 -10.85
N PRO A 257 33.38 11.62 -11.07
CA PRO A 257 32.00 11.26 -10.74
C PRO A 257 31.68 11.48 -9.26
N ASN A 258 30.50 12.03 -8.97
CA ASN A 258 30.03 12.27 -7.61
C ASN A 258 29.42 10.97 -7.04
N ARG A 259 30.29 10.14 -6.45
CA ARG A 259 29.91 8.84 -5.88
C ARG A 259 29.50 9.00 -4.41
N ILE A 260 28.32 8.48 -4.08
CA ILE A 260 27.73 8.56 -2.75
C ILE A 260 27.30 7.15 -2.32
N LEU A 261 27.73 6.74 -1.12
CA LEU A 261 27.31 5.52 -0.46
C LEU A 261 26.14 5.82 0.49
N LEU A 262 25.03 5.13 0.29
CA LEU A 262 23.87 5.15 1.17
C LEU A 262 23.88 3.90 2.05
N VAL A 263 23.96 4.11 3.36
CA VAL A 263 23.93 3.04 4.37
C VAL A 263 22.57 3.04 5.07
N ILE A 264 21.71 2.09 4.74
CA ILE A 264 20.29 2.12 5.10
C ILE A 264 20.01 1.23 6.31
N ASP A 265 19.51 1.83 7.40
CA ASP A 265 18.92 1.20 8.59
C ASP A 265 19.75 0.08 9.23
N VAL A 266 21.08 0.14 9.16
CA VAL A 266 21.97 -0.81 9.86
C VAL A 266 22.00 -0.49 11.35
N GLN A 267 20.86 -0.68 12.01
CA GLN A 267 20.57 -0.33 13.39
C GLN A 267 20.66 -1.55 14.30
N ARG A 268 20.93 -1.32 15.59
CA ARG A 268 21.15 -2.39 16.55
C ARG A 268 19.91 -3.29 16.73
N CYS A 269 18.71 -2.71 16.68
CA CYS A 269 17.43 -3.42 16.83
C CYS A 269 17.23 -4.54 15.81
N ILE A 270 17.78 -4.38 14.59
CA ILE A 270 17.59 -5.34 13.48
C ILE A 270 18.84 -6.19 13.21
N MET A 271 20.01 -5.77 13.69
CA MET A 271 21.28 -6.49 13.50
C MET A 271 21.67 -7.37 14.70
N TYR A 272 21.16 -7.08 15.89
CA TYR A 272 21.51 -7.76 17.14
C TYR A 272 20.29 -8.40 17.83
N PRO A 273 20.51 -9.30 18.82
CA PRO A 273 19.43 -9.87 19.63
C PRO A 273 18.49 -8.80 20.22
N PRO A 274 17.19 -9.12 20.39
CA PRO A 274 16.63 -10.48 20.44
C PRO A 274 16.26 -11.10 19.08
N ASN A 275 16.08 -10.30 18.02
CA ASN A 275 15.55 -10.78 16.75
C ASN A 275 16.33 -10.22 15.55
N PRO A 276 17.62 -10.57 15.38
CA PRO A 276 18.40 -10.09 14.25
C PRO A 276 17.90 -10.70 12.93
N ILE A 277 18.15 -10.03 11.80
CA ILE A 277 17.97 -10.67 10.49
C ILE A 277 18.81 -11.96 10.39
N PRO A 278 18.30 -13.02 9.73
CA PRO A 278 19.10 -14.20 9.43
C PRO A 278 20.42 -13.83 8.75
N GLY A 279 21.53 -14.40 9.21
CA GLY A 279 22.86 -14.12 8.67
C GLY A 279 23.42 -12.73 9.04
N SER A 280 22.88 -12.02 10.04
CA SER A 280 23.29 -10.63 10.36
C SER A 280 24.80 -10.43 10.54
N ALA A 281 25.52 -11.42 11.07
CA ALA A 281 26.98 -11.36 11.22
C ALA A 281 27.72 -11.35 9.87
N GLU A 282 27.27 -12.14 8.90
CA GLU A 282 27.83 -12.18 7.56
C GLU A 282 27.49 -10.90 6.78
N VAL A 283 26.24 -10.45 6.88
CA VAL A 283 25.81 -9.17 6.28
C VAL A 283 26.63 -8.01 6.86
N LEU A 284 26.88 -7.98 8.18
CA LEU A 284 27.70 -6.96 8.83
C LEU A 284 29.15 -7.00 8.33
N HIS A 285 29.74 -8.19 8.15
CA HIS A 285 31.08 -8.32 7.60
C HIS A 285 31.19 -7.78 6.16
N ASN A 286 30.17 -8.05 5.34
CA ASN A 286 30.09 -7.52 3.98
C ASN A 286 29.89 -6.01 3.95
N LEU A 287 29.06 -5.47 4.85
CA LEU A 287 28.87 -4.03 5.06
C LEU A 287 30.18 -3.33 5.47
N GLU A 288 30.95 -3.92 6.39
CA GLU A 288 32.28 -3.43 6.80
C GLU A 288 33.24 -3.36 5.61
N THR A 289 33.30 -4.44 4.83
CA THR A 289 34.19 -4.53 3.67
C THR A 289 33.80 -3.53 2.57
N ALA A 290 32.51 -3.43 2.25
CA ALA A 290 32.00 -2.46 1.28
C ALA A 290 32.23 -1.01 1.74
N LEU A 291 32.00 -0.69 3.02
CA LEU A 291 32.27 0.64 3.58
C LEU A 291 33.76 1.01 3.47
N ALA A 292 34.65 0.08 3.82
CA ALA A 292 36.09 0.28 3.72
C ALA A 292 36.53 0.54 2.27
N ARG A 293 36.00 -0.25 1.32
CA ARG A 293 36.27 -0.07 -0.12
C ARG A 293 35.86 1.30 -0.63
N GLU A 294 34.64 1.75 -0.31
CA GLU A 294 34.13 3.05 -0.76
C GLU A 294 34.89 4.22 -0.12
N ARG A 295 35.29 4.10 1.15
CA ARG A 295 36.14 5.12 1.81
C ARG A 295 37.57 5.17 1.24
N ALA A 296 38.09 4.05 0.76
CA ALA A 296 39.42 3.97 0.14
C ALA A 296 39.45 4.44 -1.34
N ALA A 297 38.29 4.75 -1.94
CA ALA A 297 38.22 5.25 -3.31
C ALA A 297 38.93 6.62 -3.47
N SER A 298 39.33 6.93 -4.70
CA SER A 298 39.95 8.21 -5.05
C SER A 298 39.17 8.88 -6.20
N PRO A 299 38.46 10.00 -5.96
CA PRO A 299 38.26 10.66 -4.66
C PRO A 299 37.42 9.80 -3.68
N PRO A 300 37.51 10.04 -2.36
CA PRO A 300 36.73 9.29 -1.37
C PRO A 300 35.23 9.39 -1.62
N THR A 301 34.52 8.26 -1.57
CA THR A 301 33.06 8.23 -1.69
C THR A 301 32.42 8.96 -0.50
N LYS A 302 31.47 9.85 -0.76
CA LYS A 302 30.69 10.50 0.29
C LYS A 302 29.76 9.47 0.94
N VAL A 303 29.77 9.35 2.26
CA VAL A 303 28.90 8.41 2.98
C VAL A 303 27.73 9.16 3.62
N ILE A 304 26.52 8.62 3.43
CA ILE A 304 25.28 9.09 4.06
C ILE A 304 24.65 7.91 4.78
N TRP A 305 24.50 8.07 6.08
CA TRP A 305 23.83 7.12 6.96
C TRP A 305 22.36 7.44 7.03
N ILE A 306 21.52 6.42 6.94
CA ILE A 306 20.07 6.55 7.03
C ILE A 306 19.61 5.65 8.16
N ARG A 307 18.84 6.18 9.11
CA ARG A 307 18.26 5.40 10.21
C ARG A 307 16.76 5.60 10.32
N HIS A 308 16.06 4.50 10.56
CA HIS A 308 14.62 4.47 10.66
C HIS A 308 14.16 4.69 12.11
N GLY A 309 13.27 5.64 12.34
CA GLY A 309 12.62 5.86 13.62
C GLY A 309 11.11 5.70 13.54
N GLU A 310 10.53 5.02 14.53
CA GLU A 310 9.09 4.94 14.75
C GLU A 310 8.77 5.10 16.25
N GLU A 311 7.86 6.01 16.61
CA GLU A 311 7.45 6.21 18.01
C GLU A 311 6.54 5.07 18.53
N ASP A 312 5.81 4.43 17.63
CA ASP A 312 4.87 3.35 17.94
C ASP A 312 5.55 1.97 18.08
N ASP A 313 6.84 1.87 17.72
CA ASP A 313 7.64 0.64 17.80
C ASP A 313 8.78 0.82 18.81
N PRO A 314 8.73 0.12 19.97
CA PRO A 314 9.76 0.21 21.00
C PRO A 314 11.18 -0.10 20.49
N GLU A 315 11.33 -0.97 19.48
CA GLU A 315 12.64 -1.35 18.95
C GLU A 315 13.27 -0.23 18.11
N PHE A 316 12.44 0.52 17.39
CA PHE A 316 12.82 1.63 16.52
C PHE A 316 12.55 3.02 17.13
N THR A 317 12.31 3.09 18.45
CA THR A 317 12.06 4.36 19.12
C THR A 317 13.31 5.25 19.08
N PRO A 318 13.23 6.49 18.55
CA PRO A 318 14.39 7.38 18.47
C PRO A 318 15.08 7.64 19.81
N ASN A 319 16.40 7.83 19.76
CA ASN A 319 17.26 8.09 20.91
C ASN A 319 17.33 6.95 21.95
N THR A 320 17.04 5.71 21.53
CA THR A 320 17.23 4.51 22.36
C THR A 320 18.46 3.72 21.92
N PRO A 321 19.10 2.95 22.83
CA PRO A 321 20.25 2.13 22.46
C PRO A 321 19.99 1.09 21.36
N SER A 322 18.76 0.59 21.22
CA SER A 322 18.39 -0.34 20.15
C SER A 322 18.25 0.37 18.80
N TRP A 323 17.81 1.62 18.80
CA TRP A 323 17.62 2.41 17.59
C TRP A 323 18.92 2.94 16.96
N GLU A 324 20.01 3.06 17.73
CA GLU A 324 21.27 3.57 17.19
C GLU A 324 21.83 2.67 16.08
N ILE A 325 22.55 3.30 15.14
CA ILE A 325 23.32 2.59 14.11
C ILE A 325 24.35 1.67 14.80
N VAL A 326 24.59 0.50 14.23
CA VAL A 326 25.65 -0.41 14.68
C VAL A 326 27.00 0.31 14.65
N GLN A 327 27.77 0.20 15.73
CA GLN A 327 29.11 0.78 15.85
C GLN A 327 30.10 -0.35 16.17
N THR A 328 30.98 -0.67 15.23
CA THR A 328 32.15 -1.56 15.39
C THR A 328 33.44 -0.77 15.14
N GLU A 329 34.60 -1.42 15.25
CA GLU A 329 35.88 -0.79 14.91
C GLU A 329 35.95 -0.36 13.43
N SER A 330 35.40 -1.21 12.54
CA SER A 330 35.44 -1.03 11.08
C SER A 330 34.14 -0.43 10.51
N PHE A 331 33.04 -0.50 11.25
CA PHE A 331 31.72 0.04 10.89
C PHE A 331 31.30 1.10 11.89
N ARG A 332 31.75 2.34 11.67
CA ARG A 332 31.39 3.48 12.51
C ARG A 332 31.21 4.74 11.68
N ILE A 333 30.33 5.60 12.15
CA ILE A 333 30.08 6.92 11.56
C ILE A 333 31.31 7.80 11.79
N GLN A 334 31.76 8.53 10.78
CA GLN A 334 32.81 9.54 10.88
C GLN A 334 32.23 10.95 11.01
N ASP A 335 32.97 11.87 11.63
CA ASP A 335 32.51 13.25 11.94
C ASP A 335 32.05 14.06 10.71
N ASN A 336 32.53 13.69 9.52
CA ASN A 336 32.20 14.34 8.25
C ASN A 336 31.05 13.66 7.46
N GLU A 337 30.46 12.59 8.01
CA GLU A 337 29.41 11.83 7.33
C GLU A 337 28.02 12.25 7.80
N ALA A 338 27.09 12.38 6.86
CA ALA A 338 25.73 12.84 7.17
C ALA A 338 24.88 11.71 7.73
N ILE A 339 23.97 12.04 8.65
CA ILE A 339 22.94 11.13 9.16
C ILE A 339 21.57 11.69 8.77
N VAL A 340 20.73 10.84 8.21
CA VAL A 340 19.35 11.16 7.82
C VAL A 340 18.39 10.26 8.60
N ASP A 341 17.47 10.90 9.32
CA ASP A 341 16.39 10.21 10.02
C ASP A 341 15.17 10.08 9.12
N LYS A 342 14.56 8.88 9.09
CA LYS A 342 13.36 8.61 8.31
C LYS A 342 12.30 7.85 9.12
N THR A 343 11.03 8.12 8.82
CA THR A 343 9.88 7.44 9.44
C THR A 343 9.12 6.56 8.46
N THR A 344 9.66 6.36 7.25
CA THR A 344 9.09 5.48 6.22
C THR A 344 10.20 4.66 5.53
N PRO A 345 9.88 3.65 4.69
CA PRO A 345 10.89 2.88 3.98
C PRO A 345 11.66 3.72 2.96
N ASP A 346 10.99 4.65 2.31
CA ASP A 346 11.63 5.53 1.33
C ASP A 346 12.50 6.58 2.04
N GLY A 347 13.82 6.45 1.85
CA GLY A 347 14.81 7.38 2.38
C GLY A 347 14.68 8.81 1.89
N PHE A 348 13.97 9.09 0.79
CA PHE A 348 13.74 10.44 0.28
C PHE A 348 12.46 11.09 0.83
N TYR A 349 11.50 10.29 1.31
CA TYR A 349 10.19 10.79 1.65
C TYR A 349 10.20 11.58 2.96
N LYS A 350 10.07 12.92 2.84
CA LYS A 350 10.06 13.88 3.97
C LYS A 350 11.32 13.81 4.84
N THR A 351 12.48 13.61 4.22
CA THR A 351 13.78 13.59 4.89
C THR A 351 14.71 14.66 4.30
N SER A 352 15.90 14.81 4.88
CA SER A 352 16.97 15.64 4.33
C SER A 352 17.82 14.92 3.26
N LEU A 353 17.52 13.67 2.89
CA LEU A 353 18.39 12.87 2.01
C LEU A 353 18.68 13.57 0.68
N ALA A 354 17.65 14.11 0.04
CA ALA A 354 17.81 14.86 -1.21
C ALA A 354 18.75 16.05 -1.04
N SER A 355 18.59 16.85 0.02
CA SER A 355 19.44 18.01 0.30
C SER A 355 20.91 17.63 0.56
N HIS A 356 21.18 16.42 1.07
CA HIS A 356 22.55 15.94 1.23
C HIS A 356 23.17 15.44 -0.09
N ILE A 357 22.37 15.05 -1.08
CA ILE A 357 22.82 14.62 -2.40
C ILE A 357 22.96 15.82 -3.35
N GLU A 358 21.96 16.70 -3.35
CA GLU A 358 21.81 17.87 -4.22
C GLU A 358 22.56 19.09 -3.68
N THR A 359 23.87 18.93 -3.46
CA THR A 359 24.76 20.02 -3.05
C THR A 359 25.16 20.91 -4.24
N ASP A 360 25.91 21.99 -4.01
CA ASP A 360 26.29 22.95 -5.07
C ASP A 360 27.07 22.31 -6.25
N THR A 361 27.72 21.17 -6.02
CA THR A 361 28.45 20.38 -7.01
C THR A 361 27.62 19.25 -7.64
N PHE A 362 26.31 19.24 -7.42
CA PHE A 362 25.41 18.20 -7.91
C PHE A 362 25.24 18.28 -9.43
N ASP A 363 25.58 17.19 -10.11
CA ASP A 363 25.23 16.94 -11.50
C ASP A 363 24.59 15.55 -11.62
N PRO A 364 23.32 15.46 -12.06
CA PRO A 364 22.62 14.19 -12.18
C PRO A 364 23.23 13.24 -13.23
N GLN A 365 24.05 13.72 -14.16
CA GLN A 365 24.72 12.87 -15.16
C GLN A 365 25.96 12.15 -14.62
N THR A 366 26.60 12.72 -13.60
CA THR A 366 27.82 12.16 -12.98
C THR A 366 27.54 11.52 -11.62
N LEU A 367 26.29 11.56 -11.15
CA LEU A 367 25.85 10.96 -9.90
C LEU A 367 25.95 9.43 -9.94
N GLN A 368 26.64 8.86 -8.96
CA GLN A 368 26.64 7.43 -8.70
C GLN A 368 26.17 7.16 -7.27
N LEU A 369 25.07 6.43 -7.12
CA LEU A 369 24.53 6.03 -5.81
C LEU A 369 24.83 4.55 -5.58
N VAL A 370 25.62 4.26 -4.56
CA VAL A 370 25.90 2.90 -4.08
C VAL A 370 25.02 2.67 -2.86
N VAL A 371 24.26 1.59 -2.84
CA VAL A 371 23.30 1.31 -1.77
C VAL A 371 23.64 0.00 -1.08
N MET A 372 23.58 0.02 0.25
CA MET A 372 23.72 -1.15 1.11
C MET A 372 22.86 -0.96 2.37
N GLY A 373 22.60 -2.05 3.11
CA GLY A 373 21.85 -2.00 4.37
C GLY A 373 20.61 -2.89 4.41
N VAL A 374 19.64 -2.55 5.26
CA VAL A 374 18.48 -3.41 5.54
C VAL A 374 17.19 -2.59 5.57
N GLN A 375 16.01 -3.15 5.36
CA GLN A 375 15.76 -4.49 4.80
C GLN A 375 15.73 -4.46 3.28
N SER A 376 16.21 -5.54 2.63
CA SER A 376 16.24 -5.73 1.17
C SER A 376 14.90 -5.36 0.51
N ASP A 377 13.81 -6.02 0.92
CA ASP A 377 12.46 -5.90 0.36
C ASP A 377 11.61 -4.76 0.93
N PHE A 378 12.21 -3.91 1.78
CA PHE A 378 11.56 -2.72 2.31
C PHE A 378 12.37 -1.45 2.03
N CYS A 379 13.18 -1.00 2.99
CA CYS A 379 13.81 0.32 2.96
C CYS A 379 14.84 0.44 1.84
N VAL A 380 15.59 -0.64 1.57
CA VAL A 380 16.57 -0.70 0.48
C VAL A 380 15.84 -0.57 -0.87
N GLN A 381 14.91 -1.49 -1.17
CA GLN A 381 14.17 -1.46 -2.43
C GLN A 381 13.40 -0.15 -2.64
N ALA A 382 12.72 0.37 -1.61
CA ALA A 382 11.95 1.61 -1.71
C ALA A 382 12.85 2.81 -2.01
N THR A 383 13.98 2.94 -1.30
CA THR A 383 14.91 4.06 -1.50
C THR A 383 15.57 4.00 -2.87
N ILE A 384 15.94 2.80 -3.35
CA ILE A 384 16.51 2.60 -4.69
C ILE A 384 15.51 3.01 -5.78
N ARG A 385 14.26 2.56 -5.68
CA ARG A 385 13.21 2.94 -6.66
C ARG A 385 12.96 4.45 -6.68
N SER A 386 12.93 5.09 -5.51
CA SER A 386 12.84 6.55 -5.42
C SER A 386 14.08 7.25 -5.98
N ALA A 387 15.28 6.69 -5.82
CA ALA A 387 16.50 7.22 -6.42
C ALA A 387 16.44 7.16 -7.96
N ILE A 388 16.02 6.03 -8.55
CA ILE A 388 15.87 5.88 -10.00
C ILE A 388 14.83 6.87 -10.55
N ALA A 389 13.69 7.00 -9.86
CA ALA A 389 12.63 7.92 -10.26
C ALA A 389 13.05 9.40 -10.15
N ARG A 390 13.82 9.75 -9.12
CA ARG A 390 14.30 11.12 -8.87
C ARG A 390 15.47 11.50 -9.79
N TYR A 391 16.36 10.55 -10.07
CA TYR A 391 17.58 10.76 -10.84
C TYR A 391 17.69 9.77 -12.01
N PRO A 392 16.90 9.93 -13.09
CA PRO A 392 16.88 8.97 -14.20
C PRO A 392 18.22 8.79 -14.93
N SER A 393 19.12 9.78 -14.85
CA SER A 393 20.46 9.75 -15.47
C SER A 393 21.55 9.22 -14.54
N ALA A 394 21.25 9.03 -13.25
CA ALA A 394 22.24 8.58 -12.28
C ALA A 394 22.48 7.07 -12.40
N ARG A 395 23.72 6.65 -12.12
CA ARG A 395 24.01 5.22 -11.95
C ARG A 395 23.66 4.81 -10.53
N VAL A 396 22.71 3.89 -10.38
CA VAL A 396 22.34 3.31 -9.08
C VAL A 396 22.86 1.88 -9.00
N SER A 397 23.57 1.57 -7.91
CA SER A 397 24.13 0.24 -7.63
C SER A 397 23.64 -0.29 -6.28
N LEU A 398 23.44 -1.60 -6.17
CA LEU A 398 23.19 -2.32 -4.93
C LEU A 398 24.35 -3.30 -4.69
N VAL A 399 24.90 -3.31 -3.47
CA VAL A 399 26.04 -4.17 -3.13
C VAL A 399 25.55 -5.54 -2.66
N HIS A 400 25.68 -6.56 -3.52
CA HIS A 400 25.36 -7.96 -3.23
C HIS A 400 26.01 -8.43 -1.94
N GLY A 401 25.25 -9.12 -1.09
CA GLY A 401 25.72 -9.62 0.21
C GLY A 401 25.87 -8.56 1.31
N ALA A 402 25.87 -7.26 0.97
CA ALA A 402 25.85 -6.14 1.92
C ALA A 402 24.43 -5.56 2.11
N HIS A 403 23.41 -6.38 1.90
CA HIS A 403 22.05 -6.11 2.31
C HIS A 403 21.37 -7.40 2.78
N GLY A 404 20.30 -7.28 3.56
CA GLY A 404 19.62 -8.45 4.13
C GLY A 404 18.19 -8.16 4.57
N THR A 405 17.43 -9.20 4.90
CA THR A 405 16.04 -9.13 5.35
C THR A 405 15.68 -10.37 6.19
N TYR A 406 14.40 -10.56 6.55
CA TYR A 406 13.89 -11.75 7.22
C TYR A 406 13.31 -12.78 6.24
N ASP A 407 13.13 -14.00 6.72
CA ASP A 407 12.41 -15.04 6.01
C ASP A 407 10.97 -14.61 5.69
N ASN A 408 10.50 -14.98 4.51
CA ASN A 408 9.10 -14.79 4.12
C ASN A 408 8.33 -16.10 4.31
N GLU A 409 7.94 -16.38 5.56
CA GLU A 409 7.22 -17.60 5.92
C GLU A 409 5.96 -17.84 5.07
N LYS A 410 5.24 -16.77 4.75
CA LYS A 410 3.99 -16.84 3.95
C LYS A 410 4.22 -17.36 2.54
N ARG A 411 5.41 -17.14 1.98
CA ARG A 411 5.79 -17.57 0.64
C ARG A 411 6.78 -18.74 0.67
N GLY A 412 7.15 -19.22 1.86
CA GLY A 412 8.14 -20.29 2.04
C GLY A 412 9.51 -19.95 1.48
N LYS A 413 9.94 -18.68 1.58
CA LYS A 413 11.25 -18.22 1.09
C LYS A 413 12.18 -17.82 2.23
N SER A 414 13.45 -18.18 2.13
CA SER A 414 14.48 -17.71 3.07
C SER A 414 14.81 -16.23 2.86
N ALA A 415 15.42 -15.60 3.85
CA ALA A 415 15.95 -14.23 3.78
C ALA A 415 16.92 -14.02 2.61
N GLU A 416 17.72 -15.04 2.30
CA GLU A 416 18.65 -15.07 1.17
C GLU A 416 17.87 -15.06 -0.15
N GLU A 417 16.91 -15.97 -0.32
CA GLU A 417 16.07 -16.05 -1.52
C GLU A 417 15.26 -14.77 -1.77
N VAL A 418 14.80 -14.12 -0.70
CA VAL A 418 14.14 -12.80 -0.78
C VAL A 418 15.15 -11.76 -1.25
N SER A 419 16.34 -11.69 -0.65
CA SER A 419 17.37 -10.71 -1.02
C SER A 419 17.82 -10.86 -2.48
N GLU A 420 18.08 -12.08 -2.94
CA GLU A 420 18.38 -12.34 -4.36
C GLU A 420 17.21 -12.01 -5.30
N GLN A 421 15.97 -12.24 -4.87
CA GLN A 421 14.81 -11.85 -5.66
C GLN A 421 14.79 -10.34 -5.85
N ILE A 422 15.07 -9.57 -4.79
CA ILE A 422 15.14 -8.12 -4.85
C ILE A 422 16.27 -7.66 -5.77
N GLU A 423 17.45 -8.29 -5.72
CA GLU A 423 18.53 -8.01 -6.67
C GLU A 423 18.10 -8.22 -8.13
N ARG A 424 17.41 -9.33 -8.42
CA ARG A 424 16.89 -9.61 -9.77
C ARG A 424 15.88 -8.55 -10.22
N GLU A 425 14.91 -8.21 -9.36
CA GLU A 425 13.90 -7.18 -9.65
C GLU A 425 14.55 -5.81 -9.90
N LEU A 426 15.50 -5.40 -9.06
CA LEU A 426 16.18 -4.11 -9.21
C LEU A 426 17.10 -4.09 -10.43
N LYS A 427 17.75 -5.21 -10.76
CA LYS A 427 18.55 -5.35 -11.97
C LYS A 427 17.70 -5.17 -13.23
N ASP A 428 16.49 -5.73 -13.25
CA ASP A 428 15.53 -5.55 -14.34
C ASP A 428 15.05 -4.08 -14.45
N GLU A 429 15.11 -3.33 -13.35
CA GLU A 429 14.83 -1.88 -13.29
C GLU A 429 16.07 -1.01 -13.63
N GLY A 430 17.20 -1.62 -14.02
CA GLY A 430 18.41 -0.91 -14.43
C GLY A 430 19.45 -0.66 -13.34
N VAL A 431 19.27 -1.24 -12.14
CA VAL A 431 20.24 -1.17 -11.05
C VAL A 431 21.43 -2.09 -11.32
N VAL A 432 22.64 -1.60 -11.04
CA VAL A 432 23.86 -2.41 -11.13
C VAL A 432 24.05 -3.20 -9.84
N ILE A 433 24.16 -4.52 -9.94
CA ILE A 433 24.55 -5.34 -8.78
C ILE A 433 26.07 -5.38 -8.71
N GLU A 434 26.63 -4.75 -7.68
CA GLU A 434 28.05 -4.73 -7.37
C GLU A 434 28.38 -5.81 -6.35
N TYR A 435 29.51 -6.49 -6.48
CA TYR A 435 29.96 -7.46 -5.48
C TYR A 435 30.87 -6.75 -4.48
N VAL A 436 30.97 -7.29 -3.26
CA VAL A 436 31.83 -6.74 -2.20
C VAL A 436 33.31 -6.74 -2.61
N ASN A 437 33.74 -7.73 -3.40
CA ASN A 437 35.12 -7.99 -3.83
C ASN A 437 35.52 -7.31 -5.14
#